data_AF-A0A7S3X2G5-F1
#
_entry.id   AF-A0A7S3X2G5-F1
#
_cell.length_a   1.000
_cell.length_b   1.000
_cell.length_c   1.000
_cell.angle_alpha   90.00
_cell.angle_beta   90.00
_cell.angle_gamma   90.00
#
_symmetry.space_group_name_H-M   'P 1'
#
loop_
_entity.id
_entity.type
_entity.pdbx_description
1 polymer ?
#
loop_
_entity_poly.entity_id
_entity_poly.type
_entity_poly.pdbx_seq_one_letter_code
_entity_poly.pdbx_strand_id
1 'polypeptide(L)'
;VDHTTAIPTHNTHMEEDAEAEPQSYAWESELQRTWDAVEETADGSLRSAAAGSWRPGEKPSVQVGVRRGVMRAVLLVLDCSRHAAEHDVEMKPSRLSVMCDAASDFAGRFFEQNPVSTLAVLVTRREKAEALTQLSCNVRQHQQALRALAASDDGCGGDASLQNALELARDTLSSVASFVSREVPPLVCLLFFIIIVIVLLTFARCSSSRLR
;
A
#
# COMPACT_ATOMS: atom_id res chain seq x y z
N VAL A 1 -51.51 81.32 -7.74
CA VAL A 1 -52.38 80.16 -8.01
C VAL A 1 -52.64 80.23 -9.51
N ASP A 2 -51.88 79.59 -10.40
CA ASP A 2 -51.00 78.43 -10.34
C ASP A 2 -49.83 78.61 -11.33
N HIS A 3 -48.62 78.22 -10.93
CA HIS A 3 -47.49 78.04 -11.83
C HIS A 3 -47.25 76.53 -11.99
N THR A 4 -47.81 75.94 -13.04
CA THR A 4 -47.50 74.58 -13.47
C THR A 4 -46.35 74.63 -14.46
N THR A 5 -45.12 74.41 -13.99
CA THR A 5 -43.95 74.22 -14.84
C THR A 5 -43.71 72.73 -15.02
N ALA A 6 -43.79 72.27 -16.27
CA ALA A 6 -43.54 70.89 -16.67
C ALA A 6 -42.09 70.47 -16.38
N ILE A 7 -41.92 69.27 -15.81
CA ILE A 7 -40.61 68.63 -15.60
C ILE A 7 -40.21 67.95 -16.91
N PRO A 8 -39.03 68.23 -17.50
CA PRO A 8 -38.54 67.48 -18.64
C PRO A 8 -37.95 66.15 -18.14
N THR A 9 -38.55 65.03 -18.55
CA THR A 9 -37.98 63.70 -18.33
C THR A 9 -36.76 63.53 -19.24
N HIS A 10 -35.59 63.51 -18.63
CA HIS A 10 -34.32 63.18 -19.28
C HIS A 10 -34.37 61.71 -19.73
N ASN A 11 -34.47 61.49 -21.04
CA ASN A 11 -34.29 60.17 -21.64
C ASN A 11 -32.78 59.84 -21.62
N THR A 12 -32.31 59.17 -20.58
CA THR A 12 -31.02 58.49 -20.58
C THR A 12 -31.23 57.08 -21.09
N HIS A 13 -30.89 56.87 -22.35
CA HIS A 13 -30.47 55.57 -22.85
C HIS A 13 -29.11 55.30 -22.21
N MET A 14 -29.08 54.45 -21.18
CA MET A 14 -27.84 53.92 -20.60
C MET A 14 -27.86 52.41 -20.80
N GLU A 15 -26.80 51.95 -21.43
CA GLU A 15 -26.55 50.61 -21.94
C GLU A 15 -26.74 49.55 -20.85
N GLU A 16 -27.38 48.43 -21.19
CA GLU A 16 -27.36 47.23 -20.37
C GLU A 16 -25.91 46.73 -20.29
N ASP A 17 -25.27 46.92 -19.14
CA ASP A 17 -24.05 46.20 -18.78
C ASP A 17 -24.40 44.70 -18.72
N ALA A 18 -24.19 44.00 -19.82
CA ALA A 18 -24.13 42.54 -19.83
C ALA A 18 -22.92 42.13 -18.97
N GLU A 19 -23.17 41.82 -17.70
CA GLU A 19 -22.19 41.19 -16.81
C GLU A 19 -21.71 39.89 -17.48
N ALA A 20 -20.53 39.95 -18.09
CA ALA A 20 -19.86 38.80 -18.64
C ALA A 20 -19.56 37.83 -17.49
N GLU A 21 -20.08 36.60 -17.59
CA GLU A 21 -19.74 35.55 -16.63
C GLU A 21 -18.22 35.45 -16.49
N PRO A 22 -17.68 35.34 -15.26
CA PRO A 22 -16.25 35.30 -15.06
C PRO A 22 -15.67 34.12 -15.82
N GLN A 23 -14.81 34.42 -16.79
CA GLN A 23 -14.13 33.45 -17.63
C GLN A 23 -13.35 32.49 -16.73
N SER A 24 -13.88 31.27 -16.56
CA SER A 24 -13.24 30.23 -15.75
C SER A 24 -11.82 30.00 -16.24
N TYR A 25 -10.86 30.00 -15.33
CA TYR A 25 -9.46 29.84 -15.71
C TYR A 25 -9.24 28.47 -16.39
N ALA A 26 -8.25 28.34 -17.28
CA ALA A 26 -7.99 27.08 -17.99
C ALA A 26 -7.79 25.86 -17.06
N TRP A 27 -7.33 26.07 -15.82
CA TRP A 27 -7.20 25.04 -14.78
C TRP A 27 -8.53 24.66 -14.08
N GLU A 28 -9.58 25.47 -14.21
CA GLU A 28 -10.95 25.18 -13.74
C GLU A 28 -11.74 24.38 -14.78
N SER A 29 -11.36 24.47 -16.06
CA SER A 29 -12.10 23.86 -17.18
C SER A 29 -11.88 22.36 -17.37
N GLU A 30 -10.83 21.79 -16.78
CA GLU A 30 -10.42 20.39 -17.00
C GLU A 30 -10.76 19.46 -15.81
N LEU A 31 -11.29 20.01 -14.71
CA LEU A 31 -11.73 19.22 -13.56
C LEU A 31 -13.20 18.81 -13.72
N GLN A 32 -13.47 17.88 -14.64
CA GLN A 32 -14.76 17.17 -14.62
C GLN A 32 -14.89 16.45 -13.28
N ARG A 33 -15.91 16.79 -12.50
CA ARG A 33 -16.15 16.12 -11.22
C ARG A 33 -16.59 14.69 -11.54
N THR A 34 -15.97 13.70 -10.89
CA THR A 34 -16.30 12.28 -11.10
C THR A 34 -17.77 11.93 -10.82
N TRP A 35 -18.48 12.81 -10.09
CA TRP A 35 -19.90 12.71 -9.79
C TRP A 35 -20.81 13.18 -10.93
N ASP A 36 -20.30 13.99 -11.87
CA ASP A 36 -21.07 14.46 -13.03
C ASP A 36 -21.22 13.35 -14.11
N ALA A 37 -20.39 12.30 -14.04
CA ALA A 37 -20.40 11.14 -14.92
C ALA A 37 -21.22 9.95 -14.36
N VAL A 38 -22.04 10.20 -13.34
CA VAL A 38 -22.93 9.20 -12.73
C VAL A 38 -24.32 9.35 -13.33
N GLU A 39 -24.75 8.36 -14.10
CA GLU A 39 -26.08 8.33 -14.70
C GLU A 39 -27.02 7.48 -13.83
N GLU A 40 -28.26 7.94 -13.67
CA GLU A 40 -29.32 7.19 -12.99
C GLU A 40 -30.01 6.25 -13.99
N THR A 41 -30.01 4.95 -13.72
CA THR A 41 -30.76 3.97 -14.50
C THR A 41 -32.26 4.04 -14.19
N ALA A 42 -33.08 3.51 -15.11
CA ALA A 42 -34.55 3.57 -15.05
C ALA A 42 -35.19 2.91 -13.80
N ASP A 43 -34.40 2.18 -13.01
CA ASP A 43 -34.76 1.58 -11.72
C ASP A 43 -34.37 2.44 -10.50
N GLY A 44 -33.83 3.65 -10.71
CA GLY A 44 -33.38 4.57 -9.66
C GLY A 44 -32.00 4.23 -9.08
N SER A 45 -31.21 3.41 -9.76
CA SER A 45 -29.84 3.08 -9.35
C SER A 45 -28.82 4.00 -10.03
N LEU A 46 -27.77 4.41 -9.32
CA LEU A 46 -26.72 5.27 -9.87
C LEU A 46 -25.56 4.41 -10.41
N ARG A 47 -25.21 4.57 -11.70
CA ARG A 47 -24.07 3.90 -12.34
C ARG A 47 -23.06 4.94 -12.82
N SER A 48 -21.82 4.85 -12.33
CA SER A 48 -20.72 5.66 -12.88
C SER A 48 -20.28 5.09 -14.23
N ALA A 49 -20.20 5.92 -15.27
CA ALA A 49 -19.67 5.51 -16.59
C ALA A 49 -18.22 5.01 -16.52
N ALA A 50 -17.48 5.34 -15.45
CA ALA A 50 -16.12 4.88 -15.19
C ALA A 50 -16.05 3.55 -14.40
N ALA A 51 -17.19 2.94 -14.07
CA ALA A 51 -17.24 1.62 -13.46
C ALA A 51 -16.95 0.53 -14.50
N GLY A 52 -15.76 0.59 -15.09
CA GLY A 52 -15.17 -0.54 -15.80
C GLY A 52 -15.06 -1.70 -14.84
N SER A 53 -16.05 -2.60 -14.88
CA SER A 53 -16.02 -4.00 -14.46
C SER A 53 -14.88 -4.35 -13.49
N TRP A 54 -14.88 -3.81 -12.27
CA TRP A 54 -14.08 -4.40 -11.20
C TRP A 54 -14.72 -5.75 -10.91
N ARG A 55 -14.13 -6.83 -11.45
CA ARG A 55 -14.54 -8.20 -11.19
C ARG A 55 -13.80 -8.67 -9.94
N PRO A 56 -14.43 -8.71 -8.75
CA PRO A 56 -13.86 -9.43 -7.64
C PRO A 56 -13.75 -10.90 -8.07
N GLY A 57 -12.53 -11.36 -8.35
CA GLY A 57 -12.27 -12.77 -8.69
C GLY A 57 -11.44 -13.04 -9.95
N GLU A 58 -10.98 -12.02 -10.68
CA GLU A 58 -9.94 -12.25 -11.69
C GLU A 58 -8.63 -12.64 -11.00
N LYS A 59 -8.40 -13.95 -10.90
CA LYS A 59 -7.14 -14.51 -10.44
C LYS A 59 -6.04 -14.03 -11.39
N PRO A 60 -4.93 -13.47 -10.90
CA PRO A 60 -3.82 -13.08 -11.76
C PRO A 60 -3.39 -14.31 -12.58
N SER A 61 -3.17 -14.11 -13.87
CA SER A 61 -2.78 -15.18 -14.79
C SER A 61 -1.53 -15.88 -14.26
N VAL A 62 -1.65 -17.16 -13.94
CA VAL A 62 -0.49 -17.99 -13.57
C VAL A 62 0.37 -18.16 -14.81
N GLN A 63 1.58 -17.60 -14.81
CA GLN A 63 2.55 -17.84 -15.88
C GLN A 63 2.89 -19.34 -15.94
N VAL A 64 2.41 -20.03 -16.97
CA VAL A 64 2.68 -21.45 -17.22
C VAL A 64 4.04 -21.56 -17.91
N GLY A 65 4.97 -22.34 -17.35
CA GLY A 65 6.24 -22.68 -18.03
C GLY A 65 7.54 -22.13 -17.41
N VAL A 66 7.51 -21.48 -16.25
CA VAL A 66 8.74 -21.08 -15.54
C VAL A 66 9.24 -22.26 -14.67
N ARG A 67 10.52 -22.62 -14.79
CA ARG A 67 11.22 -23.52 -13.84
C ARG A 67 11.24 -22.84 -12.45
N ARG A 68 10.17 -23.00 -11.69
CA ARG A 68 10.09 -22.56 -10.30
C ARG A 68 10.88 -23.55 -9.44
N GLY A 69 11.70 -23.03 -8.53
CA GLY A 69 12.27 -23.86 -7.48
C GLY A 69 11.12 -24.43 -6.66
N VAL A 70 11.00 -25.76 -6.61
CA VAL A 70 9.88 -26.44 -5.92
C VAL A 70 9.94 -26.19 -4.41
N MET A 71 11.15 -26.07 -3.86
CA MET A 71 11.39 -25.76 -2.46
C MET A 71 11.91 -24.33 -2.31
N ARG A 72 11.22 -23.54 -1.50
CA ARG A 72 11.54 -22.14 -1.24
C ARG A 72 11.66 -21.92 0.27
N ALA A 73 12.62 -21.13 0.67
CA ALA A 73 12.77 -20.61 2.03
C ALA A 73 12.60 -19.11 1.96
N VAL A 74 11.49 -18.60 2.51
CA VAL A 74 11.08 -17.20 2.43
C VAL A 74 11.27 -16.55 3.79
N LEU A 75 11.97 -15.41 3.84
CA LEU A 75 12.05 -14.57 5.03
C LEU A 75 11.25 -13.29 4.84
N LEU A 76 10.12 -13.20 5.53
CA LEU A 76 9.30 -11.99 5.57
C LEU A 76 9.88 -11.02 6.58
N VAL A 77 10.27 -9.81 6.15
CA VAL A 77 10.73 -8.77 7.08
C VAL A 77 9.63 -7.73 7.26
N LEU A 78 9.23 -7.51 8.50
CA LEU A 78 8.27 -6.48 8.89
C LEU A 78 8.99 -5.32 9.57
N ASP A 79 8.59 -4.10 9.23
CA ASP A 79 9.01 -2.93 9.98
C ASP A 79 8.07 -2.74 11.17
N CYS A 80 8.66 -2.58 12.34
CA CYS A 80 8.01 -2.25 13.59
C CYS A 80 8.66 -1.01 14.21
N SER A 81 9.18 -0.10 13.39
CA SER A 81 9.66 1.22 13.82
C SER A 81 8.52 2.10 14.35
N ARG A 82 8.86 3.28 14.86
CA ARG A 82 7.89 4.29 15.30
C ARG A 82 6.86 4.63 14.21
N HIS A 83 7.23 4.56 12.93
CA HIS A 83 6.33 4.86 11.80
C HIS A 83 5.26 3.78 11.59
N ALA A 84 5.46 2.57 12.11
CA ALA A 84 4.46 1.51 12.06
C ALA A 84 3.38 1.67 13.16
N ALA A 85 3.66 2.49 14.19
CA ALA A 85 2.70 2.86 15.23
C ALA A 85 1.83 4.06 14.83
N GLU A 86 2.19 4.77 13.76
CA GLU A 86 1.40 5.92 13.28
C GLU A 86 0.00 5.47 12.86
N HIS A 87 -1.00 6.18 13.38
CA HIS A 87 -2.39 6.02 12.98
C HIS A 87 -2.62 6.82 11.70
N ASP A 88 -2.59 6.12 10.56
CA ASP A 88 -2.95 6.71 9.29
C ASP A 88 -4.47 6.76 9.13
N VAL A 89 -4.99 7.78 8.46
CA VAL A 89 -6.45 7.91 8.22
C VAL A 89 -6.96 6.73 7.38
N GLU A 90 -6.09 6.19 6.52
CA GLU A 90 -6.37 5.09 5.60
C GLU A 90 -6.17 3.69 6.22
N MET A 91 -5.37 3.55 7.29
CA MET A 91 -5.00 2.26 7.88
C MET A 91 -5.42 2.17 9.34
N LYS A 92 -6.65 1.66 9.56
CA LYS A 92 -7.23 1.46 10.90
C LYS A 92 -7.17 -0.02 11.32
N PRO A 93 -6.93 -0.33 12.60
CA PRO A 93 -6.70 0.59 13.71
C PRO A 93 -5.27 1.16 13.78
N SER A 94 -4.26 0.42 13.32
CA SER A 94 -2.86 0.87 13.21
C SER A 94 -2.19 0.25 11.99
N ARG A 95 -1.14 0.89 11.46
CA ARG A 95 -0.37 0.37 10.33
C ARG A 95 0.23 -1.01 10.65
N LEU A 96 0.75 -1.21 11.86
CA LEU A 96 1.22 -2.51 12.33
C LEU A 96 0.15 -3.60 12.26
N SER A 97 -1.08 -3.32 12.72
CA SER A 97 -2.18 -4.30 12.69
C SER A 97 -2.48 -4.74 11.27
N VAL A 98 -2.61 -3.78 10.35
CA VAL A 98 -2.89 -4.04 8.93
C VAL A 98 -1.75 -4.86 8.30
N MET A 99 -0.50 -4.53 8.61
CA MET A 99 0.67 -5.28 8.14
C MET A 99 0.67 -6.72 8.67
N CYS A 100 0.35 -6.93 9.95
CA CYS A 100 0.31 -8.26 10.56
C CYS A 100 -0.81 -9.12 9.95
N ASP A 101 -1.96 -8.52 9.64
CA ASP A 101 -3.08 -9.19 8.97
C ASP A 101 -2.72 -9.56 7.53
N ALA A 102 -2.16 -8.62 6.77
CA ALA A 102 -1.67 -8.86 5.41
C ALA A 102 -0.58 -9.95 5.38
N ALA A 103 0.35 -9.92 6.34
CA ALA A 103 1.38 -10.94 6.49
C ALA A 103 0.78 -12.32 6.85
N SER A 104 -0.24 -12.35 7.70
CA SER A 104 -0.93 -13.58 8.11
C SER A 104 -1.67 -14.23 6.94
N ASP A 105 -2.31 -13.41 6.11
CA ASP A 105 -3.02 -13.80 4.90
C ASP A 105 -2.04 -14.24 3.79
N PHE A 106 -0.93 -13.51 3.63
CA PHE A 106 0.18 -13.92 2.77
C PHE A 106 0.73 -15.29 3.17
N ALA A 107 0.99 -15.54 4.46
CA ALA A 107 1.48 -16.82 4.93
C ALA A 107 0.50 -17.95 4.56
N GLY A 108 -0.79 -17.77 4.78
CA GLY A 108 -1.83 -18.74 4.40
C GLY A 108 -1.78 -19.08 2.91
N ARG A 109 -1.88 -18.05 2.04
CA ARG A 109 -1.84 -18.24 0.58
C ARG A 109 -0.51 -18.78 0.08
N PHE A 110 0.59 -18.42 0.72
CA PHE A 110 1.93 -18.89 0.37
C PHE A 110 2.04 -20.40 0.55
N PHE A 111 1.60 -20.93 1.70
CA PHE A 111 1.64 -22.38 1.96
C PHE A 111 0.62 -23.16 1.13
N GLU A 112 -0.53 -22.58 0.79
CA GLU A 112 -1.48 -23.19 -0.16
C GLU A 112 -0.86 -23.40 -1.54
N GLN A 113 -0.07 -22.44 -2.02
CA GLN A 113 0.60 -22.51 -3.33
C GLN A 113 1.94 -23.26 -3.27
N ASN A 114 2.57 -23.34 -2.11
CA ASN A 114 3.94 -23.86 -1.93
C ASN A 114 4.02 -24.77 -0.68
N PRO A 115 3.40 -25.96 -0.68
CA PRO A 115 3.25 -26.79 0.53
C PRO A 115 4.55 -27.34 1.13
N VAL A 116 5.64 -27.40 0.36
CA VAL A 116 6.96 -27.88 0.80
C VAL A 116 7.95 -26.75 1.08
N SER A 117 7.49 -25.51 1.04
CA SER A 117 8.32 -24.34 1.34
C SER A 117 8.33 -24.04 2.83
N THR A 118 9.32 -23.28 3.28
CA THR A 118 9.45 -22.79 4.65
C THR A 118 9.38 -21.27 4.67
N LEU A 119 8.85 -20.73 5.76
CA LEU A 119 8.74 -19.30 5.99
C LEU A 119 9.32 -18.95 7.37
N ALA A 120 9.94 -17.79 7.49
CA ALA A 120 10.19 -17.16 8.78
C ALA A 120 9.80 -15.69 8.72
N VAL A 121 9.49 -15.12 9.88
CA VAL A 121 9.15 -13.70 10.01
C VAL A 121 10.22 -13.03 10.86
N LEU A 122 10.83 -11.99 10.32
CA LEU A 122 11.75 -11.09 11.00
C LEU A 122 11.04 -9.75 11.24
N VAL A 123 11.38 -9.08 12.32
CA VAL A 123 10.91 -7.73 12.63
C VAL A 123 12.10 -6.81 12.78
N THR A 124 11.95 -5.55 12.39
CA THR A 124 12.95 -4.52 12.66
C THR A 124 12.35 -3.38 13.48
N ARG A 125 12.99 -3.07 14.60
CA ARG A 125 12.61 -2.02 15.55
C ARG A 125 13.81 -1.68 16.41
N ARG A 126 13.84 -0.47 16.98
CA ARG A 126 14.91 -0.03 17.89
C ARG A 126 16.31 -0.23 17.32
N GLU A 127 16.47 0.06 16.02
CA GLU A 127 17.72 -0.08 15.26
C GLU A 127 18.24 -1.52 15.17
N LYS A 128 17.45 -2.51 15.58
CA LYS A 128 17.80 -3.93 15.59
C LYS A 128 16.87 -4.73 14.69
N ALA A 129 17.30 -5.96 14.38
CA ALA A 129 16.46 -6.95 13.74
C ALA A 129 16.35 -8.18 14.65
N GLU A 130 15.13 -8.69 14.77
CA GLU A 130 14.79 -9.79 15.66
C GLU A 130 14.00 -10.83 14.86
N ALA A 131 14.23 -12.12 15.12
CA ALA A 131 13.42 -13.18 14.54
C ALA A 131 12.13 -13.34 15.35
N LEU A 132 11.00 -12.93 14.78
CA LEU A 132 9.68 -13.16 15.38
C LEU A 132 9.32 -14.65 15.34
N THR A 133 9.64 -15.31 14.23
CA THR A 133 9.51 -16.76 14.07
C THR A 133 10.70 -17.33 13.33
N GLN A 134 11.04 -18.58 13.65
CA GLN A 134 12.09 -19.34 12.96
C GLN A 134 11.53 -19.97 11.68
N LEU A 135 12.44 -20.41 10.78
CA LEU A 135 12.07 -21.10 9.55
C LEU A 135 11.21 -22.34 9.87
N SER A 136 9.96 -22.33 9.43
CA SER A 136 8.98 -23.38 9.72
C SER A 136 8.00 -23.51 8.54
N CYS A 137 7.33 -24.66 8.45
CA CYS A 137 6.18 -24.86 7.56
C CYS A 137 4.84 -24.74 8.30
N ASN A 138 4.87 -24.39 9.59
CA ASN A 138 3.68 -24.30 10.42
C ASN A 138 3.02 -22.91 10.30
N VAL A 139 2.01 -22.81 9.44
CA VAL A 139 1.24 -21.57 9.22
C VAL A 139 0.67 -21.00 10.52
N ARG A 140 0.15 -21.87 11.41
CA ARG A 140 -0.49 -21.44 12.67
C ARG A 140 0.50 -20.76 13.60
N GLN A 141 1.74 -21.26 13.64
CA GLN A 141 2.82 -20.67 14.43
C GLN A 141 3.11 -19.23 13.98
N HIS A 142 3.22 -19.00 12.67
CA HIS A 142 3.44 -17.66 12.13
C HIS A 142 2.26 -16.74 12.38
N GLN A 143 1.03 -17.20 12.13
CA GLN A 143 -0.19 -16.42 12.37
C GLN A 143 -0.36 -16.05 13.84
N GLN A 144 -0.08 -16.97 14.76
CA GLN A 144 -0.16 -16.68 16.20
C GLN A 144 0.87 -15.64 16.62
N ALA A 145 2.11 -15.74 16.12
CA ALA A 145 3.16 -14.77 16.43
C ALA A 145 2.84 -13.38 15.87
N LEU A 146 2.28 -13.30 14.65
CA LEU A 146 1.83 -12.04 14.04
C LEU A 146 0.68 -11.40 14.81
N ARG A 147 -0.31 -12.19 15.24
CA ARG A 147 -1.41 -11.70 16.09
C ARG A 147 -0.90 -11.20 17.45
N ALA A 148 0.04 -11.91 18.05
CA ALA A 148 0.65 -11.50 19.32
C ALA A 148 1.45 -10.19 19.16
N LEU A 149 2.15 -10.02 18.04
CA LEU A 149 2.85 -8.77 17.72
C LEU A 149 1.86 -7.60 17.54
N ALA A 150 0.78 -7.80 16.79
CA ALA A 150 -0.24 -6.77 16.58
C ALA A 150 -0.96 -6.36 17.88
N ALA A 151 -1.14 -7.29 18.82
CA ALA A 151 -1.77 -7.04 20.11
C ALA A 151 -0.80 -6.49 21.19
N SER A 152 0.50 -6.39 20.88
CA SER A 152 1.49 -5.94 21.86
C SER A 152 1.61 -4.42 21.89
N ASP A 153 1.47 -3.81 23.07
CA ASP A 153 1.61 -2.36 23.26
C ASP A 153 3.03 -1.86 22.95
N ASP A 154 4.04 -2.71 23.18
CA ASP A 154 5.46 -2.45 22.89
C ASP A 154 5.91 -3.05 21.54
N GLY A 155 4.95 -3.34 20.66
CA GLY A 155 5.18 -3.96 19.36
C GLY A 155 6.06 -3.11 18.45
N CYS A 156 5.89 -1.78 18.53
CA CYS A 156 6.59 -0.80 17.72
C CYS A 156 7.53 0.09 18.54
N GLY A 157 8.67 0.48 17.97
CA GLY A 157 9.55 1.46 18.60
C GLY A 157 10.86 1.71 17.88
N GLY A 158 11.46 2.87 18.15
CA GLY A 158 12.72 3.29 17.54
C GLY A 158 12.69 3.32 16.01
N ASP A 159 13.84 3.14 15.38
CA ASP A 159 13.98 3.15 13.92
C ASP A 159 14.20 1.74 13.34
N ALA A 160 13.88 1.59 12.06
CA ALA A 160 14.13 0.38 11.29
C ALA A 160 15.61 0.26 10.92
N SER A 161 16.12 -0.97 10.90
CA SER A 161 17.49 -1.30 10.47
C SER A 161 17.48 -2.42 9.44
N LEU A 162 17.50 -2.01 8.16
CA LEU A 162 17.56 -2.94 7.03
C LEU A 162 18.85 -3.76 7.03
N GLN A 163 19.98 -3.15 7.40
CA GLN A 163 21.26 -3.86 7.43
C GLN A 163 21.21 -5.03 8.41
N ASN A 164 20.77 -4.79 9.65
CA ASN A 164 20.66 -5.84 10.66
C ASN A 164 19.65 -6.91 10.24
N ALA A 165 18.56 -6.52 9.57
CA ALA A 165 17.58 -7.47 9.05
C ALA A 165 18.19 -8.37 7.97
N LEU A 166 18.98 -7.82 7.05
CA LEU A 166 19.63 -8.60 5.99
C LEU A 166 20.79 -9.46 6.50
N GLU A 167 21.53 -8.99 7.51
CA GLU A 167 22.55 -9.80 8.19
C GLU A 167 21.91 -11.01 8.89
N LEU A 168 20.84 -10.79 9.66
CA LEU A 168 20.07 -11.86 10.29
C LEU A 168 19.45 -12.81 9.24
N ALA A 169 18.97 -12.27 8.12
CA ALA A 169 18.41 -13.05 7.03
C ALA A 169 19.48 -13.95 6.36
N ARG A 170 20.66 -13.40 6.09
CA ARG A 170 21.81 -14.15 5.56
C ARG A 170 22.20 -15.28 6.50
N ASP A 171 22.33 -14.99 7.79
CA ASP A 171 22.76 -15.97 8.77
C ASP A 171 21.72 -17.09 8.93
N THR A 172 20.43 -16.75 8.94
CA THR A 172 19.33 -17.73 8.96
C THR A 172 19.32 -18.61 7.70
N LEU A 173 19.45 -18.00 6.51
CA LEU A 173 19.43 -18.72 5.23
C LEU A 173 20.73 -19.47 4.94
N SER A 174 21.83 -19.18 5.64
CA SER A 174 23.09 -19.91 5.50
C SER A 174 22.93 -21.40 5.87
N SER A 175 22.06 -21.69 6.83
CA SER A 175 21.72 -23.05 7.29
C SER A 175 20.84 -23.83 6.31
N VAL A 176 20.17 -23.14 5.39
CA VAL A 176 19.25 -23.75 4.42
C VAL A 176 20.05 -24.45 3.32
N ALA A 177 19.64 -25.66 2.95
CA ALA A 177 20.30 -26.43 1.89
C ALA A 177 20.36 -25.67 0.55
N SER A 178 21.45 -25.85 -0.20
CA SER A 178 21.75 -25.07 -1.42
C SER A 178 20.79 -25.31 -2.60
N PHE A 179 20.05 -26.41 -2.60
CA PHE A 179 19.03 -26.73 -3.60
C PHE A 179 17.69 -26.02 -3.35
N VAL A 180 17.49 -25.45 -2.16
CA VAL A 180 16.31 -24.66 -1.80
C VAL A 180 16.52 -23.23 -2.26
N SER A 181 15.51 -22.65 -2.92
CA SER A 181 15.55 -21.24 -3.31
C SER A 181 15.45 -20.37 -2.06
N ARG A 182 16.43 -19.49 -1.84
CA ARG A 182 16.50 -18.58 -0.69
C ARG A 182 15.96 -17.22 -1.13
N GLU A 183 14.87 -16.77 -0.53
CA GLU A 183 14.14 -15.59 -0.98
C GLU A 183 13.89 -14.65 0.20
N VAL A 184 14.18 -13.36 0.00
CA VAL A 184 13.90 -12.30 0.98
C VAL A 184 13.02 -11.26 0.30
N PRO A 185 11.68 -11.43 0.31
CA PRO A 185 10.77 -10.44 -0.26
C PRO A 185 11.00 -9.07 0.39
N PRO A 186 10.78 -7.98 -0.37
CA PRO A 186 10.96 -6.63 0.15
C PRO A 186 10.10 -6.39 1.39
N LEU A 187 10.68 -5.66 2.35
CA LEU A 187 10.05 -5.23 3.61
C LEU A 187 8.61 -4.75 3.38
N VAL A 188 7.65 -5.31 4.13
CA VAL A 188 6.20 -5.06 3.95
C VAL A 188 5.75 -3.67 4.43
N CYS A 189 6.66 -2.78 4.84
CA CYS A 189 6.26 -1.49 5.44
C CYS A 189 6.37 -0.27 4.54
N LEU A 190 7.01 -0.34 3.38
CA LEU A 190 7.24 0.91 2.65
C LEU A 190 6.00 1.32 1.85
N LEU A 191 5.28 2.28 2.44
CA LEU A 191 4.73 3.45 1.76
C LEU A 191 5.60 3.84 0.56
N PHE A 192 5.13 3.41 -0.61
CA PHE A 192 5.11 4.04 -1.92
C PHE A 192 6.28 4.88 -2.51
N PHE A 193 7.35 5.29 -1.82
CA PHE A 193 8.35 6.19 -2.47
C PHE A 193 9.84 6.01 -2.13
N ILE A 194 10.25 5.28 -1.09
CA ILE A 194 11.67 5.30 -0.62
C ILE A 194 12.46 4.00 -0.91
N ILE A 195 11.93 3.08 -1.73
CA ILE A 195 12.60 1.78 -1.98
C ILE A 195 13.71 1.84 -3.05
N ILE A 196 13.68 2.78 -3.99
CA ILE A 196 14.55 2.71 -5.18
C ILE A 196 16.05 2.93 -4.86
N VAL A 197 16.38 3.68 -3.80
CA VAL A 197 17.79 4.10 -3.57
C VAL A 197 18.57 3.16 -2.66
N ILE A 198 17.93 2.48 -1.69
CA ILE A 198 18.65 1.70 -0.67
C ILE A 198 18.86 0.24 -1.10
N VAL A 199 17.94 -0.34 -1.88
CA VAL A 199 18.04 -1.74 -2.33
C VAL A 199 19.28 -1.99 -3.21
N LEU A 200 19.69 -1.02 -4.04
CA LEU A 200 20.80 -1.20 -4.99
C LEU A 200 22.18 -1.36 -4.30
N LEU A 201 22.41 -0.74 -3.14
CA LEU A 201 23.71 -0.81 -2.45
C LEU A 201 23.87 -2.09 -1.62
N THR A 202 22.79 -2.62 -1.04
CA THR A 202 22.87 -3.84 -0.22
C THR A 202 22.74 -5.12 -1.03
N PHE A 203 22.05 -5.09 -2.19
CA PHE A 203 21.96 -6.24 -3.10
C PHE A 203 23.34 -6.68 -3.63
N ALA A 204 24.26 -5.72 -3.84
CA ALA A 204 25.64 -5.99 -4.24
C ALA A 204 26.41 -6.86 -3.23
N ARG A 205 26.09 -6.77 -1.93
CA ARG A 205 26.69 -7.61 -0.87
C ARG A 205 25.99 -8.96 -0.70
N CYS A 206 24.69 -9.05 -0.99
CA CYS A 206 23.92 -10.31 -0.89
C CYS A 206 24.05 -11.23 -2.12
N SER A 207 24.48 -10.70 -3.27
CA SER A 207 24.65 -11.43 -4.54
C SER A 207 25.55 -12.67 -4.41
N SER A 208 26.58 -12.62 -3.56
CA SER A 208 27.50 -13.75 -3.32
C SER A 208 26.83 -15.01 -2.76
N SER A 209 25.65 -14.90 -2.15
CA SER A 209 24.96 -15.97 -1.43
C SER A 209 23.76 -16.60 -2.18
N ARG A 210 23.56 -16.28 -3.46
CA ARG A 210 22.39 -16.68 -4.27
C ARG A 210 21.04 -16.33 -3.59
N LEU A 211 21.03 -15.25 -2.82
CA LEU A 211 19.80 -14.68 -2.25
C LEU A 211 19.04 -13.97 -3.37
N ARG A 212 17.74 -14.23 -3.49
CA ARG A 212 16.84 -13.55 -4.42
C ARG A 212 15.91 -12.61 -3.70
#